data_AF-A0A845QHG4-F1
#
_entry.id   AF-A0A845QHG4-F1
#
_cell.length_a   1.000
_cell.length_b   1.000
_cell.length_c   1.000
_cell.angle_alpha   90.00
_cell.angle_beta   90.00
_cell.angle_gamma   90.00
#
_symmetry.space_group_name_H-M   'P 1'
#
loop_
_entity.id
_entity.type
_entity.pdbx_description
1 polymer ?
#
loop_
_entity_poly.entity_id
_entity_poly.type
_entity_poly.pdbx_seq_one_letter_code
_entity_poly.pdbx_strand_id
1 'polypeptide(L)'
;MKRLDITEKLNFSKKPVLVVKDKEIEIDNSAVTILKVMGLMGDEAGSKEILEAYELLFDKTARKTVDSLQLNFGDFATLVREAIELAAGDSEGEQ
;
A
#
# COMPACT_ATOMS: atom_id res chain seq x y z
N MET A 1 38.08 -8.56 -10.39
CA MET A 1 36.75 -8.49 -9.74
C MET A 1 35.82 -7.73 -10.66
N LYS A 2 34.72 -8.33 -11.12
CA LYS A 2 33.71 -7.61 -11.93
C LYS A 2 32.76 -6.89 -10.96
N ARG A 3 32.51 -5.61 -11.19
CA ARG A 3 31.52 -4.80 -10.47
C ARG A 3 30.55 -4.22 -11.50
N LEU A 4 29.27 -4.27 -11.20
CA LEU A 4 28.22 -3.65 -12.00
C LEU A 4 27.46 -2.71 -11.07
N ASP A 5 27.49 -1.41 -11.37
CA ASP A 5 26.62 -0.42 -10.73
C ASP A 5 25.26 -0.43 -11.44
N ILE A 6 24.19 -0.49 -10.66
CA ILE A 6 22.81 -0.49 -11.15
C ILE A 6 21.98 0.67 -10.60
N THR A 7 22.60 1.63 -9.92
CA THR A 7 21.90 2.78 -9.30
C THR A 7 20.98 3.46 -10.30
N GLU A 8 21.49 3.78 -11.49
CA GLU A 8 20.75 4.43 -12.57
C GLU A 8 19.66 3.54 -13.21
N LYS A 9 19.61 2.23 -12.87
CA LYS A 9 18.58 1.30 -13.35
C LYS A 9 17.42 1.16 -12.36
N LEU A 10 17.53 1.72 -11.16
CA LEU A 10 16.52 1.62 -10.12
C LEU A 10 15.74 2.93 -10.03
N ASN A 11 14.44 2.84 -9.76
CA ASN A 11 13.62 3.99 -9.44
C ASN A 11 13.54 4.14 -7.92
N PHE A 12 14.07 5.24 -7.40
CA PHE A 12 13.98 5.59 -5.97
C PHE A 12 12.76 6.49 -5.68
N SER A 13 11.69 6.33 -6.45
CA SER A 13 10.43 7.05 -6.36
C SER A 13 9.97 7.24 -4.92
N LYS A 14 9.32 8.37 -4.67
CA LYS A 14 8.65 8.64 -3.40
C LYS A 14 7.54 7.61 -3.17
N LYS A 15 7.19 7.44 -1.91
CA LYS A 15 6.06 6.61 -1.47
C LYS A 15 4.79 7.03 -2.22
N PRO A 16 3.97 6.09 -2.68
CA PRO A 16 2.67 6.40 -3.26
C PRO A 16 1.73 7.00 -2.21
N VAL A 17 0.76 7.76 -2.70
CA VAL A 17 -0.21 8.49 -1.88
C VAL A 17 -1.62 8.13 -2.33
N LEU A 18 -2.44 7.61 -1.42
CA LEU A 18 -3.89 7.53 -1.61
C LEU A 18 -4.52 8.88 -1.24
N VAL A 19 -5.46 9.33 -2.07
CA VAL A 19 -6.25 10.53 -1.81
C VAL A 19 -7.67 10.13 -1.47
N VAL A 20 -8.12 10.50 -0.28
CA VAL A 20 -9.51 10.27 0.17
C VAL A 20 -10.08 11.62 0.61
N LYS A 21 -11.02 12.15 -0.18
CA LYS A 21 -11.53 13.53 -0.05
C LYS A 21 -10.39 14.55 -0.18
N ASP A 22 -10.08 15.28 0.88
CA ASP A 22 -9.03 16.28 1.01
C ASP A 22 -7.80 15.76 1.76
N LYS A 23 -7.74 14.45 2.05
CA LYS A 23 -6.65 13.83 2.83
C LYS A 23 -5.73 13.02 1.95
N GLU A 24 -4.43 13.27 2.11
CA GLU A 24 -3.35 12.49 1.52
C GLU A 24 -2.84 11.45 2.52
N ILE A 25 -2.68 10.20 2.07
CA ILE A 25 -2.29 9.06 2.89
C ILE A 25 -1.12 8.35 2.21
N GLU A 26 0.09 8.55 2.73
CA GLU A 26 1.29 7.86 2.26
C GLU A 26 1.25 6.37 2.60
N ILE A 27 1.75 5.53 1.68
CA ILE A 27 1.74 4.07 1.80
C ILE A 27 3.14 3.51 1.62
N ASP A 28 3.47 2.47 2.38
CA ASP A 28 4.70 1.71 2.21
C ASP A 28 4.62 0.82 0.96
N ASN A 29 5.45 1.12 -0.04
CA ASN A 29 5.59 0.33 -1.27
C ASN A 29 6.92 -0.43 -1.34
N SER A 30 7.57 -0.69 -0.21
CA SER A 30 8.81 -1.45 -0.23
C SER A 30 8.52 -2.89 -0.71
N ALA A 31 9.40 -3.42 -1.56
CA ALA A 31 9.22 -4.76 -2.12
C ALA A 31 9.00 -5.83 -1.03
N VAL A 32 9.63 -5.68 0.15
CA VAL A 32 9.44 -6.59 1.29
C VAL A 32 8.02 -6.51 1.87
N THR A 33 7.46 -5.31 1.99
CA THR A 33 6.07 -5.10 2.42
C THR A 33 5.11 -5.71 1.41
N ILE A 34 5.28 -5.40 0.12
CA ILE A 34 4.40 -5.90 -0.95
C ILE A 34 4.40 -7.43 -1.01
N LEU A 35 5.57 -8.07 -0.96
CA LEU A 35 5.65 -9.54 -0.96
C LEU A 35 4.92 -10.18 0.23
N LYS A 36 4.99 -9.55 1.42
CA LYS A 36 4.24 -10.04 2.58
C LYS A 36 2.73 -9.90 2.37
N VAL A 37 2.30 -8.75 1.87
CA VAL A 37 0.87 -8.47 1.66
C VAL A 37 0.29 -9.36 0.56
N MET A 38 1.01 -9.58 -0.55
CA MET A 38 0.62 -10.54 -1.58
C MET A 38 0.52 -11.97 -1.02
N GLY A 39 1.39 -12.35 -0.07
CA GLY A 39 1.29 -13.66 0.60
C GLY A 39 0.09 -13.79 1.56
N LEU A 40 -0.44 -12.68 2.07
CA LEU A 40 -1.64 -12.65 2.91
C LEU A 40 -2.93 -12.66 2.08
N MET A 41 -2.90 -12.04 0.90
CA MET A 41 -4.02 -11.96 -0.04
C MET A 41 -4.08 -13.25 -0.89
N GLY A 42 -4.63 -14.32 -0.33
CA GLY A 42 -5.07 -15.49 -1.11
C GLY A 42 -6.36 -15.20 -1.89
N ASP A 43 -7.03 -16.26 -2.39
CA ASP A 43 -8.25 -16.12 -3.22
C ASP A 43 -9.43 -15.41 -2.50
N GLU A 44 -9.52 -15.51 -1.18
CA GLU A 44 -10.51 -14.77 -0.36
C GLU A 44 -9.84 -14.24 0.92
N ALA A 45 -9.42 -12.97 0.89
CA ALA A 45 -8.90 -12.31 2.08
C ALA A 45 -10.04 -11.96 3.07
N GLY A 46 -9.96 -12.50 4.28
CA GLY A 46 -10.87 -12.21 5.38
C GLY A 46 -10.52 -10.91 6.12
N SER A 47 -11.28 -10.61 7.18
CA SER A 47 -11.09 -9.39 7.97
C SER A 47 -9.74 -9.33 8.69
N LYS A 48 -9.15 -10.49 9.02
CA LYS A 48 -7.83 -10.56 9.65
C LYS A 48 -6.72 -10.20 8.66
N GLU A 49 -6.80 -10.75 7.45
CA GLU A 49 -5.83 -10.51 6.38
C GLU A 49 -5.87 -9.05 5.93
N ILE A 50 -7.07 -8.45 5.85
CA ILE A 50 -7.24 -7.01 5.59
C ILE A 50 -6.57 -6.17 6.68
N LEU A 51 -6.78 -6.51 7.96
CA LEU A 51 -6.16 -5.77 9.06
C LEU A 51 -4.63 -5.88 9.03
N GLU A 52 -4.09 -7.08 8.79
CA GLU A 52 -2.65 -7.29 8.75
C GLU A 52 -1.99 -6.57 7.56
N ALA A 53 -2.64 -6.56 6.39
CA ALA A 53 -2.22 -5.77 5.25
C ALA A 53 -2.24 -4.26 5.56
N TYR A 54 -3.31 -3.77 6.20
CA TYR A 54 -3.39 -2.38 6.66
C TYR A 54 -2.24 -2.01 7.60
N GLU A 55 -1.89 -2.89 8.53
CA GLU A 55 -0.78 -2.62 9.44
C GLU A 55 0.59 -2.60 8.75
N LEU A 56 0.77 -3.39 7.71
CA LEU A 56 2.01 -3.43 6.94
C LEU A 56 2.18 -2.19 6.04
N LEU A 57 1.09 -1.74 5.42
CA LEU A 57 1.10 -0.66 4.43
C LEU A 57 1.05 0.74 5.04
N PHE A 58 0.34 0.91 6.15
CA PHE A 58 0.07 2.23 6.72
C PHE A 58 0.89 2.45 7.99
N ASP A 59 1.67 3.53 8.01
CA ASP A 59 2.40 3.94 9.20
C ASP A 59 1.49 4.61 10.25
N LYS A 60 2.05 4.97 11.40
CA LYS A 60 1.28 5.57 12.50
C LYS A 60 0.58 6.88 12.13
N THR A 61 1.14 7.66 11.21
CA THR A 61 0.54 8.93 10.76
C THR A 61 -0.61 8.63 9.80
N ALA A 62 -0.37 7.78 8.82
CA ALA A 62 -1.37 7.34 7.86
C ALA A 62 -2.58 6.70 8.54
N ARG A 63 -2.35 5.84 9.55
CA ARG A 63 -3.44 5.20 10.31
C ARG A 63 -4.32 6.20 11.06
N LYS A 64 -3.72 7.22 11.69
CA LYS A 64 -4.51 8.29 12.35
C LYS A 64 -5.41 9.02 11.36
N THR A 65 -4.91 9.25 10.14
CA THR A 65 -5.70 9.86 9.07
C THR A 65 -6.87 8.95 8.68
N VAL A 66 -6.63 7.65 8.50
CA VAL A 66 -7.67 6.66 8.19
C VAL A 66 -8.72 6.56 9.32
N ASP A 67 -8.29 6.49 10.58
CA ASP A 67 -9.19 6.41 11.74
C ASP A 67 -10.15 7.62 11.80
N SER A 68 -9.66 8.81 11.44
CA SER A 68 -10.46 10.03 11.41
C SER A 68 -11.53 10.07 10.32
N LEU A 69 -11.47 9.17 9.33
CA LEU A 69 -12.49 9.03 8.29
C LEU A 69 -13.73 8.27 8.79
N GLN A 70 -13.61 7.51 9.90
CA GLN A 70 -14.69 6.72 10.50
C GLN A 70 -15.42 5.82 9.48
N LEU A 71 -14.65 5.16 8.61
CA LEU A 71 -15.17 4.28 7.57
C LEU A 71 -15.90 3.08 8.18
N ASN A 72 -16.98 2.64 7.53
CA ASN A 72 -17.52 1.31 7.80
C ASN A 72 -16.56 0.24 7.27
N PHE A 73 -16.77 -1.02 7.64
CA PHE A 73 -15.86 -2.10 7.25
C PHE A 73 -15.75 -2.30 5.73
N GLY A 74 -16.82 -2.11 4.96
CA GLY A 74 -16.80 -2.24 3.50
C GLY A 74 -15.93 -1.17 2.83
N ASP A 75 -16.08 0.08 3.28
CA ASP A 75 -15.26 1.20 2.79
C ASP A 75 -13.79 1.06 3.23
N PHE A 76 -13.56 0.60 4.47
CA PHE A 76 -12.22 0.32 4.98
C PHE A 76 -11.53 -0.79 4.18
N ALA A 77 -12.23 -1.89 3.91
CA ALA A 77 -11.71 -2.98 3.09
C ALA A 77 -11.38 -2.51 1.68
N THR A 78 -12.20 -1.62 1.10
CA THR A 78 -11.92 -1.00 -0.20
C THR A 78 -10.64 -0.17 -0.16
N LEU A 79 -10.51 0.73 0.82
CA LEU A 79 -9.30 1.55 1.00
C LEU A 79 -8.03 0.70 1.10
N VAL A 80 -8.08 -0.41 1.82
CA VAL A 80 -6.92 -1.31 1.96
C VAL A 80 -6.60 -2.02 0.64
N ARG A 81 -7.59 -2.47 -0.14
CA ARG A 81 -7.36 -3.10 -1.45
C ARG A 81 -6.72 -2.14 -2.45
N GLU A 82 -7.27 -0.93 -2.57
CA GLU A 82 -6.71 0.13 -3.42
C GLU A 82 -5.26 0.45 -3.03
N ALA A 83 -4.95 0.43 -1.72
CA ALA A 83 -3.59 0.63 -1.24
C ALA A 83 -2.62 -0.48 -1.68
N ILE A 84 -3.10 -1.74 -1.69
CA ILE A 84 -2.31 -2.90 -2.12
C ILE A 84 -1.97 -2.77 -3.60
N GLU A 85 -2.98 -2.48 -4.44
CA GLU A 85 -2.82 -2.34 -5.88
C GLU A 85 -1.86 -1.18 -6.22
N LEU A 86 -2.08 -0.02 -5.60
CA LEU A 86 -1.22 1.15 -5.77
C LEU A 86 0.23 0.87 -5.33
N ALA A 87 0.42 0.19 -4.20
CA ALA A 87 1.74 -0.08 -3.66
C ALA A 87 2.47 -1.20 -4.42
N ALA A 88 1.73 -2.13 -5.03
CA ALA A 88 2.27 -3.13 -5.96
C ALA A 88 2.70 -2.51 -7.31
N GLY A 89 2.33 -1.25 -7.57
CA GLY A 89 2.58 -0.57 -8.83
C GLY A 89 1.58 -0.93 -9.92
N ASP A 90 0.44 -1.51 -9.56
CA ASP A 90 -0.63 -1.94 -10.47
C ASP A 90 -1.76 -0.89 -10.55
N SER A 91 -1.49 0.34 -10.13
CA SER A 91 -2.41 1.45 -10.34
C SER A 91 -2.50 1.74 -11.84
N GLU A 92 -3.62 1.36 -12.47
CA GLU A 92 -4.05 1.88 -13.77
C GLU A 92 -4.23 3.41 -13.65
N GLY A 93 -3.12 4.13 -13.78
CA GLY A 93 -3.02 5.58 -13.88
C GLY A 93 -2.16 6.04 -15.06
N GLU A 94 -1.80 5.12 -15.96
CA GLU A 94 -1.28 5.45 -17.30
C GLU A 94 -2.39 5.21 -18.34
N GLN A 95 -3.27 6.19 -18.51
CA GLN A 95 -3.92 6.50 -19.80
C GLN A 95 -4.00 8.01 -20.02
#